data_AF-A0AAD3YIY1-F1
#
_entry.id   AF-A0AAD3YIY1-F1
#
_cell.length_a   1.000
_cell.length_b   1.000
_cell.length_c   1.000
_cell.angle_alpha   90.00
_cell.angle_beta   90.00
_cell.angle_gamma   90.00
#
_symmetry.space_group_name_H-M   'P 1'
#
loop_
_entity.id
_entity.type
_entity.pdbx_description
1 polymer ?
#
loop_
_entity_poly.entity_id
_entity_poly.type
_entity_poly.pdbx_seq_one_letter_code
_entity_poly.pdbx_strand_id
1 'polypeptide(L)'
;MALRWIEEARTFLGLKEIKGPKHAQAILDMWKAIKRGGIKDDETPWCAAFVGACLERVGIQSTRFESAKSYLGWGEKLDRPVPGCVVVFTRDGGGHVGFVVGKSPSGNLLVLGGNQGDEVNIREFPLTRVTGYRWPLNEPMPAGELPIGTPAQLSMGEA
;
A
#
# COMPACT_ATOMS: atom_id res chain seq x y z
N MET A 1 14.99 -13.71 -3.76
CA MET A 1 13.62 -13.97 -4.25
C MET A 1 12.99 -12.65 -4.65
N ALA A 2 12.33 -12.60 -5.80
CA ALA A 2 11.63 -11.41 -6.26
C ALA A 2 10.25 -11.32 -5.60
N LEU A 3 9.94 -10.18 -4.97
CA LEU A 3 8.63 -9.91 -4.39
C LEU A 3 7.73 -9.34 -5.50
N ARG A 4 7.03 -10.23 -6.21
CA ARG A 4 6.32 -9.90 -7.47
C ARG A 4 5.34 -8.73 -7.33
N TRP A 5 4.61 -8.65 -6.21
CA TRP A 5 3.67 -7.56 -5.96
C TRP A 5 4.37 -6.22 -5.69
N ILE A 6 5.63 -6.24 -5.23
CA ILE A 6 6.45 -5.03 -5.05
C ILE A 6 7.00 -4.56 -6.39
N GLU A 7 7.38 -5.49 -7.27
CA GLU A 7 7.78 -5.15 -8.64
C GLU A 7 6.61 -4.50 -9.39
N GLU A 8 5.41 -5.08 -9.30
CA GLU A 8 4.17 -4.48 -9.83
C GLU A 8 3.90 -3.11 -9.20
N ALA A 9 3.97 -2.98 -7.87
CA ALA A 9 3.74 -1.70 -7.20
C ALA A 9 4.69 -0.59 -7.68
N ARG A 10 5.95 -0.94 -8.02
CA ARG A 10 6.95 0.02 -8.50
C ARG A 10 6.66 0.55 -9.90
N THR A 11 5.94 -0.18 -10.75
CA THR A 11 5.58 0.30 -12.09
C THR A 11 4.64 1.50 -12.06
N PHE A 12 4.01 1.76 -10.91
CA PHE A 12 3.10 2.86 -10.71
C PHE A 12 3.72 4.08 -10.04
N LEU A 13 5.01 4.06 -9.67
CA LEU A 13 5.66 5.20 -9.02
C LEU A 13 5.45 6.50 -9.82
N GLY A 14 4.94 7.54 -9.16
CA GLY A 14 4.61 8.82 -9.77
C GLY A 14 3.22 8.91 -10.40
N LEU A 15 2.42 7.82 -10.39
CA LEU A 15 1.01 7.89 -10.78
C LEU A 15 0.25 8.81 -9.81
N LYS A 16 -0.46 9.79 -10.37
CA LYS A 16 -1.28 10.78 -9.65
C LYS A 16 -2.74 10.64 -10.01
N GLU A 17 -3.62 10.97 -9.08
CA GLU A 17 -5.01 11.26 -9.42
C GLU A 17 -5.10 12.54 -10.28
N ILE A 18 -6.21 12.69 -11.00
CA ILE A 18 -6.49 13.88 -11.79
C ILE A 18 -7.62 14.64 -11.09
N LYS A 19 -7.34 15.87 -10.65
CA LYS A 19 -8.36 16.67 -9.97
C LYS A 19 -9.44 17.15 -10.96
N GLY A 20 -10.69 17.11 -10.51
CA GLY A 20 -11.84 17.57 -11.29
C GLY A 20 -12.51 16.47 -12.11
N PRO A 21 -13.14 16.79 -13.26
CA PRO A 21 -14.07 15.87 -13.93
C PRO A 21 -13.39 14.73 -14.73
N LYS A 22 -12.06 14.68 -14.73
CA LYS A 22 -11.28 13.64 -15.41
C LYS A 22 -10.65 12.77 -14.34
N HIS A 23 -10.55 11.48 -14.61
CA HIS A 23 -9.99 10.51 -13.67
C HIS A 23 -8.79 9.80 -14.28
N ALA A 24 -7.79 9.46 -13.46
CA ALA A 24 -6.68 8.64 -13.90
C ALA A 24 -7.18 7.21 -14.22
N GLN A 25 -7.15 6.81 -15.50
CA GLN A 25 -7.64 5.49 -15.93
C GLN A 25 -6.98 4.34 -15.19
N ALA A 26 -5.70 4.48 -14.84
CA ALA A 26 -4.96 3.49 -14.05
C ALA A 26 -5.58 3.26 -12.66
N ILE A 27 -6.06 4.32 -11.98
CA ILE A 27 -6.72 4.21 -10.67
C ILE A 27 -8.09 3.53 -10.84
N LEU A 28 -8.84 3.90 -11.87
CA LEU A 28 -10.10 3.22 -12.20
C LEU A 28 -9.89 1.72 -12.49
N ASP A 29 -8.79 1.37 -13.14
CA ASP A 29 -8.43 -0.02 -13.42
C ASP A 29 -7.99 -0.79 -12.16
N MET A 30 -7.51 -0.10 -11.11
CA MET A 30 -7.27 -0.73 -9.80
C MET A 30 -8.58 -1.19 -9.17
N TRP A 31 -9.64 -0.38 -9.22
CA TRP A 31 -10.97 -0.77 -8.73
C TRP A 31 -11.51 -2.00 -9.48
N LYS A 32 -11.33 -2.05 -10.79
CA LYS A 32 -11.68 -3.22 -11.61
C LYS A 32 -10.85 -4.45 -11.24
N ALA A 33 -9.54 -4.30 -11.03
CA ALA A 33 -8.65 -5.40 -10.67
C ALA A 33 -9.06 -6.06 -9.35
N ILE A 34 -9.51 -5.28 -8.37
CA ILE A 34 -10.02 -5.80 -7.10
C ILE A 34 -11.50 -6.22 -7.16
N LYS A 35 -12.12 -6.22 -8.35
CA LYS A 35 -13.52 -6.60 -8.57
C LYS A 35 -14.50 -5.75 -7.75
N ARG A 36 -14.15 -4.49 -7.45
CA ARG A 36 -14.99 -3.57 -6.69
C ARG A 36 -15.77 -2.68 -7.65
N GLY A 37 -17.07 -2.97 -7.78
CA GLY A 37 -17.98 -2.15 -8.57
C GLY A 37 -18.50 -0.94 -7.79
N GLY A 38 -19.02 0.05 -8.51
CA GLY A 38 -19.73 1.20 -7.94
C GLY A 38 -18.89 2.47 -7.72
N ILE A 39 -17.56 2.33 -7.66
CA ILE A 39 -16.63 3.46 -7.55
C ILE A 39 -16.19 3.85 -8.97
N LYS A 40 -16.35 5.13 -9.32
CA LYS A 40 -16.12 5.64 -10.69
C LYS A 40 -15.24 6.89 -10.73
N ASP A 41 -14.74 7.32 -9.59
CA ASP A 41 -13.84 8.46 -9.42
C ASP A 41 -12.49 8.02 -8.83
N ASP A 42 -11.50 8.91 -8.91
CA ASP A 42 -10.18 8.78 -8.30
C ASP A 42 -10.01 9.65 -7.04
N GLU A 43 -11.07 10.35 -6.61
CA GLU A 43 -11.09 11.12 -5.35
C GLU A 43 -11.49 10.24 -4.14
N THR A 44 -12.14 9.09 -4.39
CA THR A 44 -12.36 8.06 -3.37
C THR A 44 -11.01 7.51 -2.91
N PRO A 45 -10.74 7.48 -1.59
CA PRO A 45 -9.50 6.93 -1.03
C PRO A 45 -9.07 5.59 -1.65
N TRP A 46 -8.00 5.61 -2.44
CA TRP A 46 -7.61 4.48 -3.30
C TRP A 46 -6.35 3.74 -2.84
N CYS A 47 -5.87 3.99 -1.61
CA CYS A 47 -4.75 3.27 -1.03
C CYS A 47 -4.98 1.75 -0.98
N ALA A 48 -6.18 1.31 -0.59
CA ALA A 48 -6.55 -0.11 -0.56
C ALA A 48 -6.73 -0.70 -1.97
N ALA A 49 -7.24 0.09 -2.92
CA ALA A 49 -7.35 -0.30 -4.33
C ALA A 49 -5.97 -0.53 -4.94
N PHE A 50 -5.01 0.35 -4.67
CA PHE A 50 -3.62 0.21 -5.10
C PHE A 50 -2.99 -1.09 -4.57
N VAL A 51 -3.02 -1.29 -3.25
CA VAL A 51 -2.47 -2.52 -2.64
C VAL A 51 -3.15 -3.76 -3.22
N GLY A 52 -4.49 -3.73 -3.33
CA GLY A 52 -5.24 -4.86 -3.84
C GLY A 52 -4.95 -5.15 -5.30
N ALA A 53 -4.86 -4.13 -6.15
CA ALA A 53 -4.54 -4.30 -7.57
C ALA A 53 -3.14 -4.89 -7.77
N CYS A 54 -2.15 -4.44 -7.00
CA CYS A 54 -0.78 -4.98 -7.06
C CYS A 54 -0.76 -6.48 -6.70
N LEU A 55 -1.55 -6.89 -5.71
CA LEU A 55 -1.67 -8.30 -5.32
C LEU A 55 -2.42 -9.12 -6.38
N GLU A 56 -3.60 -8.67 -6.84
CA GLU A 56 -4.45 -9.44 -7.76
C GLU A 56 -3.76 -9.63 -9.12
N ARG A 57 -3.01 -8.64 -9.61
CA ARG A 57 -2.29 -8.72 -10.89
C ARG A 57 -1.18 -9.76 -10.92
N VAL A 58 -0.63 -10.10 -9.74
CA VAL A 58 0.37 -11.17 -9.61
C VAL A 58 -0.25 -12.48 -9.08
N GLY A 59 -1.58 -12.59 -9.10
CA GLY A 59 -2.30 -13.81 -8.71
C GLY A 59 -2.47 -14.00 -7.21
N ILE A 60 -2.24 -12.97 -6.40
CA ILE A 60 -2.47 -12.99 -4.96
C ILE A 60 -3.84 -12.36 -4.68
N GLN A 61 -4.75 -13.10 -4.06
CA GLN A 61 -6.06 -12.56 -3.72
C GLN A 61 -5.95 -11.49 -2.63
N SER A 62 -6.46 -10.30 -2.91
CA SER A 62 -6.55 -9.17 -1.98
C SER A 62 -7.80 -9.26 -1.09
N THR A 63 -8.05 -8.24 -0.27
CA THR A 63 -9.34 -8.11 0.46
C THR A 63 -10.51 -7.76 -0.44
N ARG A 64 -10.25 -7.26 -1.66
CA ARG A 64 -11.26 -6.76 -2.60
C ARG A 64 -12.20 -5.69 -2.02
N PHE A 65 -11.66 -4.89 -1.10
CA PHE A 65 -12.43 -3.88 -0.37
C PHE A 65 -11.70 -2.52 -0.37
N GLU A 66 -12.46 -1.43 -0.35
CA GLU A 66 -11.97 -0.04 -0.36
C GLU A 66 -11.32 0.38 0.96
N SER A 67 -11.65 -0.29 2.07
CA SER A 67 -11.15 0.09 3.39
C SER A 67 -9.73 -0.43 3.61
N ALA A 68 -8.79 0.46 3.94
CA ALA A 68 -7.44 0.08 4.39
C ALA A 68 -7.47 -0.91 5.57
N LYS A 69 -8.41 -0.74 6.51
CA LYS A 69 -8.56 -1.60 7.69
C LYS A 69 -9.02 -3.01 7.35
N SER A 70 -9.56 -3.25 6.16
CA SER A 70 -9.89 -4.62 5.71
C SER A 70 -8.68 -5.55 5.72
N TYR A 71 -7.48 -5.01 5.51
CA TYR A 71 -6.24 -5.78 5.54
C TYR A 71 -5.89 -6.29 6.95
N LEU A 72 -6.47 -5.77 8.04
CA LEU A 72 -6.23 -6.33 9.37
C LEU A 72 -6.68 -7.80 9.48
N GLY A 73 -7.65 -8.24 8.67
CA GLY A 73 -8.09 -9.63 8.60
C GLY A 73 -7.47 -10.45 7.47
N TRP A 74 -6.55 -9.88 6.69
CA TRP A 74 -6.02 -10.49 5.46
C TRP A 74 -4.66 -11.16 5.68
N GLY A 75 -4.46 -12.32 5.07
CA GLY A 75 -3.14 -12.96 5.05
C GLY A 75 -2.69 -13.52 6.40
N GLU A 76 -1.39 -13.75 6.53
CA GLU A 76 -0.75 -14.14 7.78
C GLU A 76 -0.39 -12.89 8.60
N LYS A 77 -0.69 -12.91 9.90
CA LYS A 77 -0.30 -11.84 10.83
C LYS A 77 1.21 -11.89 11.10
N LEU A 78 1.86 -10.72 11.01
CA LEU A 78 3.25 -10.56 11.44
C LEU A 78 3.31 -9.66 12.69
N ASP A 79 4.24 -9.97 13.59
CA ASP A 79 4.53 -9.16 14.77
C ASP A 79 5.58 -8.07 14.50
N ARG A 80 6.36 -8.21 13.41
CA ARG A 80 7.38 -7.26 12.98
C ARG A 80 7.28 -7.02 11.47
N PRO A 81 7.73 -5.84 10.98
CA PRO A 81 7.75 -5.59 9.54
C PRO A 81 8.81 -6.44 8.84
N VAL A 82 8.49 -6.83 7.62
CA VAL A 82 9.35 -7.60 6.70
C VAL A 82 9.25 -6.92 5.33
N PRO A 83 10.33 -6.88 4.52
CA PRO A 83 10.24 -6.28 3.19
C PRO A 83 9.14 -6.92 2.35
N GLY A 84 8.27 -6.07 1.83
CA GLY A 84 7.09 -6.42 1.04
C GLY A 84 5.82 -6.68 1.82
N CYS A 85 5.84 -6.70 3.15
CA CYS A 85 4.61 -6.92 3.92
C CYS A 85 3.63 -5.76 3.71
N VAL A 86 2.34 -6.08 3.79
CA VAL A 86 1.28 -5.08 3.85
C VAL A 86 1.29 -4.48 5.25
N VAL A 87 1.39 -3.17 5.36
CA VAL A 87 1.28 -2.44 6.61
C VAL A 87 -0.01 -1.64 6.62
N VAL A 88 -0.73 -1.71 7.74
CA VAL A 88 -1.97 -0.95 7.98
C VAL A 88 -1.72 0.09 9.06
N PHE A 89 -2.18 1.31 8.80
CA PHE A 89 -2.12 2.43 9.73
C PHE A 89 -3.52 2.89 10.13
N THR A 90 -3.63 3.46 11.32
CA THR A 90 -4.82 4.21 11.75
C THR A 90 -4.50 5.70 11.73
N ARG A 91 -5.48 6.51 11.33
CA ARG A 91 -5.44 7.97 11.35
C ARG A 91 -6.78 8.53 11.81
N ASP A 92 -6.79 9.78 12.23
CA ASP A 92 -8.05 10.50 12.43
C ASP A 92 -8.79 10.57 11.08
N GLY A 93 -10.04 10.13 11.08
CA GLY A 93 -10.86 10.05 9.86
C GLY A 93 -10.70 8.77 9.03
N GLY A 94 -9.88 7.77 9.44
CA GLY A 94 -9.83 6.50 8.70
C GLY A 94 -8.64 5.59 8.97
N GLY A 95 -8.11 5.02 7.90
CA GLY A 95 -6.89 4.21 7.90
C GLY A 95 -6.07 4.46 6.64
N HIS A 96 -4.88 3.89 6.58
CA HIS A 96 -4.02 3.87 5.39
C HIS A 96 -3.37 2.50 5.25
N VAL A 97 -3.03 2.11 4.01
CA VAL A 97 -2.39 0.83 3.74
C VAL A 97 -1.35 0.98 2.62
N GLY A 98 -0.26 0.25 2.74
CA GLY A 98 0.81 0.22 1.75
C GLY A 98 1.75 -0.96 1.97
N PHE A 99 2.84 -1.00 1.21
CA PHE A 99 3.87 -2.03 1.32
C PHE A 99 5.11 -1.49 2.00
N VAL A 100 5.62 -2.21 3.00
CA VAL A 100 6.92 -1.87 3.61
C VAL A 100 8.03 -2.21 2.64
N VAL A 101 8.86 -1.23 2.26
CA VAL A 101 10.01 -1.44 1.36
C VAL A 101 11.36 -1.23 2.03
N GLY A 102 11.36 -0.75 3.27
CA GLY A 102 12.57 -0.55 4.06
C GLY A 102 12.31 0.24 5.34
N LYS A 103 13.38 0.71 5.97
CA LYS A 103 13.36 1.68 7.06
C LYS A 103 14.27 2.86 6.74
N SER A 104 13.95 4.06 7.21
CA SER A 104 14.85 5.20 7.13
C SER A 104 15.93 5.09 8.22
N PRO A 105 17.02 5.89 8.16
CA PRO A 105 18.04 5.92 9.21
C PRO A 105 17.50 6.28 10.60
N SER A 106 16.38 7.02 10.67
CA SER A 106 15.70 7.36 11.92
C SER A 106 14.80 6.23 12.47
N GLY A 107 14.65 5.13 11.73
CA GLY A 107 13.85 3.97 12.13
C GLY A 107 12.38 4.02 11.69
N ASN A 108 11.95 5.06 10.98
CA ASN A 108 10.61 5.08 10.37
C ASN A 108 10.50 4.04 9.26
N LEU A 109 9.29 3.56 8.99
CA LEU A 109 9.04 2.69 7.85
C LEU A 109 9.09 3.50 6.56
N LEU A 110 9.75 2.94 5.54
CA LEU A 110 9.60 3.40 4.17
C LEU A 110 8.47 2.59 3.52
N VAL A 111 7.39 3.29 3.15
CA VAL A 111 6.15 2.68 2.66
C VAL A 111 5.91 3.08 1.21
N LEU A 112 5.86 2.09 0.33
CA LEU A 112 5.36 2.23 -1.03
C LEU A 112 3.83 2.10 -1.00
N GLY A 113 3.13 3.19 -1.24
CA GLY A 113 1.67 3.24 -1.15
C GLY A 113 1.08 4.16 -2.20
N GLY A 114 -0.19 3.90 -2.54
CA GLY A 114 -1.02 4.79 -3.34
C GLY A 114 -1.73 5.82 -2.48
N ASN A 115 -2.19 6.90 -3.11
CA ASN A 115 -2.91 7.99 -2.46
C ASN A 115 -2.15 8.72 -1.33
N GLN A 116 -0.82 8.67 -1.38
CA GLN A 116 0.06 9.37 -0.44
C GLN A 116 0.39 10.74 -1.02
N GLY A 117 -0.36 11.77 -0.61
CA GLY A 117 -0.35 13.07 -1.29
C GLY A 117 -0.83 12.94 -2.74
N ASP A 118 -1.98 12.27 -2.94
CA ASP A 118 -2.66 12.11 -4.23
C ASP A 118 -1.81 11.36 -5.28
N GLU A 119 -0.81 10.58 -4.84
CA GLU A 119 0.20 9.92 -5.69
C GLU A 119 0.60 8.53 -5.16
N VAL A 120 1.08 7.67 -6.05
CA VAL A 120 1.89 6.48 -5.70
C VAL A 120 3.35 6.88 -5.47
N ASN A 121 3.83 6.78 -4.23
CA ASN A 121 5.21 7.11 -3.87
C ASN A 121 5.72 6.31 -2.67
N ILE A 122 6.97 6.60 -2.28
CA ILE A 122 7.57 6.11 -1.04
C ILE A 122 7.65 7.26 -0.03
N ARG A 123 7.07 7.08 1.15
CA ARG A 123 7.14 8.05 2.26
C ARG A 123 7.58 7.38 3.55
N GLU A 124 8.06 8.19 4.48
CA GLU A 124 8.33 7.77 5.84
C GLU A 124 7.04 7.74 6.67
N PHE A 125 6.84 6.66 7.42
CA PHE A 125 5.75 6.51 8.39
C PHE A 125 6.32 6.15 9.76
N PRO A 126 5.92 6.86 10.83
CA PRO A 126 6.34 6.52 12.18
C PRO A 126 5.68 5.21 12.62
N LEU A 127 6.44 4.39 13.34
CA LEU A 127 5.97 3.11 13.87
C LEU A 127 4.75 3.26 14.79
N THR A 128 4.60 4.41 15.45
CA THR A 128 3.48 4.73 16.35
C THR A 128 2.12 4.76 15.67
N ARG A 129 2.07 4.94 14.33
CA ARG A 129 0.81 4.94 13.56
C ARG A 129 0.38 3.53 13.13
N VAL A 130 1.25 2.53 13.28
CA VAL A 130 1.01 1.17 12.79
C VAL A 130 -0.07 0.48 13.60
N THR A 131 -1.01 -0.15 12.90
CA THR A 131 -2.04 -1.00 13.47
C THR A 131 -1.75 -2.49 13.24
N GLY A 132 -1.07 -2.84 12.14
CA GLY A 132 -0.65 -4.22 11.92
C GLY A 132 0.14 -4.44 10.64
N TYR A 133 0.82 -5.58 10.60
CA TYR A 133 1.54 -6.10 9.44
C TYR A 133 0.92 -7.40 8.99
N ARG A 134 0.85 -7.60 7.67
CA ARG A 134 0.32 -8.80 7.04
C ARG A 134 1.18 -9.29 5.90
N TRP A 135 1.20 -10.60 5.75
CA TRP A 135 1.93 -11.28 4.69
C TRP A 135 0.95 -12.05 3.79
N PRO A 136 1.16 -12.07 2.46
CA PRO A 136 0.38 -12.94 1.61
C PRO A 136 0.54 -14.41 1.98
N LEU A 137 -0.57 -15.15 2.04
CA LEU A 137 -0.52 -16.60 2.29
C LEU A 137 0.22 -17.31 1.16
N ASN A 138 0.99 -18.34 1.52
CA ASN A 138 1.73 -19.20 0.60
C ASN A 138 2.84 -18.49 -0.22
N GLU A 139 3.21 -17.26 0.13
CA GLU A 139 4.35 -16.57 -0.46
C GLU A 139 5.59 -16.72 0.44
N PRO A 140 6.78 -17.00 -0.12
CA PRO A 140 7.98 -17.19 0.67
C PRO A 140 8.44 -15.88 1.31
N MET A 141 8.64 -15.90 2.62
CA MET A 141 9.08 -14.72 3.37
C MET A 141 10.58 -14.50 3.21
N PRO A 142 11.03 -13.27 2.87
CA PRO A 142 12.46 -12.97 2.80
C PRO A 142 13.10 -13.01 4.20
N ALA A 143 14.30 -13.56 4.29
CA ALA A 143 15.09 -13.55 5.51
C ALA A 143 15.77 -12.19 5.72
N GLY A 144 15.99 -11.82 6.99
CA GLY A 144 16.77 -10.65 7.39
C GLY A 144 15.96 -9.48 7.94
N GLU A 145 16.66 -8.37 8.16
CA GLU A 145 16.09 -7.10 8.58
C GLU A 145 15.57 -6.27 7.40
N LEU A 146 14.77 -5.24 7.70
CA LEU A 146 14.45 -4.22 6.72
C LEU A 146 15.72 -3.53 6.20
N PRO A 147 15.89 -3.35 4.89
CA PRO A 147 16.99 -2.57 4.35
C PRO A 147 16.86 -1.11 4.82
N ILE A 148 18.01 -0.49 5.10
CA ILE A 148 18.08 0.95 5.36
C ILE A 148 18.04 1.66 4.01
N GLY A 149 16.95 2.36 3.74
CA GLY A 149 16.78 3.15 2.51
C GLY A 149 17.22 4.60 2.70
N THR A 150 17.19 5.35 1.60
CA THR A 150 17.36 6.80 1.64
C THR A 150 16.19 7.45 2.40
N PRO A 151 16.43 8.50 3.20
CA PRO A 151 15.36 9.28 3.83
C PRO A 151 14.33 9.72 2.79
N ALA A 152 13.05 9.65 3.17
CA ALA A 152 11.94 10.13 2.37
C ALA A 152 11.14 11.14 3.20
N GLN A 153 10.36 12.00 2.54
CA GLN A 153 9.49 12.91 3.26
C GLN A 153 8.53 12.12 4.16
N LEU A 154 8.30 12.63 5.37
CA LEU A 154 7.29 12.10 6.28
C LEU A 154 5.90 12.19 5.64
N SER A 155 5.11 11.13 5.74
CA SER A 155 3.73 11.15 5.27
C SER A 155 2.86 11.95 6.22
N MET A 156 2.29 13.05 5.69
CA MET A 156 1.43 13.99 6.42
C MET A 156 0.01 14.09 5.83
N GLY A 157 -0.23 13.44 4.68
CA GLY A 157 -1.51 13.46 3.98
C GLY A 157 -1.73 12.15 3.25
N GLU A 158 -2.67 11.35 3.75
CA GLU A 158 -3.18 10.17 3.08
C GLU A 158 -4.70 10.34 2.99
N ALA A 159 -5.26 10.28 1.79
CA ALA A 159 -6.70 10.37 1.59
C ALA A 159 -7.38 9.04 1.92
#